data_AF-A0A926DVG1-F1
#
_entry.id   AF-A0A926DVG1-F1
#
_cell.length_a   1.000
_cell.length_b   1.000
_cell.length_c   1.000
_cell.angle_alpha   90.00
_cell.angle_beta   90.00
_cell.angle_gamma   90.00
#
_symmetry.space_group_name_H-M   'P 1'
#
loop_
_entity.id
_entity.type
_entity.pdbx_description
1 polymer ?
#
loop_
_entity_poly.entity_id
_entity_poly.type
_entity_poly.pdbx_seq_one_letter_code
_entity_poly.pdbx_strand_id
1 'polypeptide(L)' 'MNCPNCGKEMQEGFLQAGNLLAFNKKRHKLSLNPKDPEDTMIARKAFTATDFSGFICKECGLVIFDYKNPIVHW' A
#
# COMPACT_ATOMS: atom_id res chain seq x y z
N MET A 1 9.42 12.16 -7.19
CA MET A 1 8.05 12.20 -7.78
C MET A 1 7.33 13.43 -7.25
N ASN A 2 6.48 14.09 -8.05
CA ASN A 2 5.62 15.18 -7.57
C ASN A 2 4.24 14.66 -7.16
N CYS A 3 3.69 15.19 -6.06
CA CYS A 3 2.40 14.78 -5.52
C CYS A 3 1.27 15.12 -6.51
N PRO A 4 0.46 14.15 -6.95
CA PRO A 4 -0.63 14.41 -7.89
C PRO A 4 -1.76 15.26 -7.30
N ASN A 5 -1.83 15.39 -5.96
CA ASN A 5 -2.84 16.22 -5.30
C ASN A 5 -2.44 17.69 -5.14
N CYS A 6 -1.17 17.99 -4.86
CA CYS A 6 -0.73 19.35 -4.53
C CYS A 6 0.49 19.85 -5.31
N GLY A 7 1.08 19.02 -6.19
CA GLY A 7 2.22 19.36 -7.03
C GLY A 7 3.58 19.41 -6.32
N LYS A 8 3.63 19.39 -4.98
CA LYS A 8 4.89 19.41 -4.21
C LYS A 8 5.69 18.12 -4.37
N GLU A 9 7.00 18.21 -4.23
CA GLU A 9 7.90 17.05 -4.22
C GLU A 9 7.54 16.07 -3.09
N MET A 10 7.55 14.78 -3.40
CA MET A 10 7.29 13.70 -2.45
C MET A 10 8.59 13.08 -1.95
N GLN A 11 8.61 12.68 -0.69
CA GLN A 11 9.74 11.98 -0.10
C GLN A 11 9.72 10.50 -0.51
N GLU A 12 10.85 9.99 -0.99
CA GLU A 12 11.07 8.56 -1.20
C GLU A 12 11.18 7.80 0.14
N GLY A 13 10.84 6.51 0.10
CA GLY A 13 10.97 5.63 1.25
C GLY A 13 10.31 4.27 1.03
N PHE A 14 9.90 3.65 2.12
CA PHE A 14 9.33 2.30 2.13
C PHE A 14 7.98 2.30 2.85
N LEU A 15 6.96 1.71 2.22
CA LEU A 15 5.73 1.30 2.89
C LEU A 15 5.96 -0.09 3.48
N GLN A 16 6.02 -0.17 4.80
CA GLN A 16 6.18 -1.44 5.51
C GLN A 16 4.84 -1.85 6.11
N ALA A 17 4.33 -3.01 5.67
CA ALA A 17 3.05 -3.54 6.09
C ALA A 17 3.21 -4.91 6.75
N GLY A 18 2.18 -5.32 7.49
CA GLY A 18 2.13 -6.66 8.08
C GLY A 18 2.02 -7.78 7.04
N ASN A 19 1.59 -8.95 7.50
CA ASN A 19 1.41 -10.13 6.65
C ASN A 19 0.18 -10.04 5.72
N LEU A 20 -0.75 -9.11 5.99
CA LEU A 20 -1.95 -8.86 5.19
C LEU A 20 -2.08 -7.37 4.86
N LEU A 21 -2.25 -7.06 3.57
CA LEU A 21 -2.59 -5.73 3.08
C LEU A 21 -3.63 -5.88 1.98
N ALA A 22 -4.71 -5.11 2.04
CA ALA A 22 -5.79 -5.15 1.07
C ALA A 22 -6.32 -3.74 0.78
N PHE A 23 -6.72 -3.52 -0.46
CA PHE A 23 -7.50 -2.37 -0.89
C PHE A 23 -8.90 -2.85 -1.24
N ASN A 24 -9.86 -2.58 -0.37
CA ASN A 24 -11.23 -3.05 -0.52
C ASN A 24 -12.14 -1.89 -0.88
N LYS A 25 -13.09 -2.13 -1.78
CA LYS A 25 -14.09 -1.13 -2.22
C LYS A 25 -14.92 -0.60 -1.05
N LYS A 26 -15.16 -1.45 -0.04
CA LYS A 26 -15.84 -1.09 1.21
C LYS A 26 -14.99 -1.51 2.41
N ARG A 27 -15.10 -0.76 3.51
CA ARG A 27 -14.44 -1.12 4.77
C ARG A 27 -14.98 -2.44 5.31
N HIS A 28 -14.14 -3.46 5.37
CA HIS A 28 -14.46 -4.72 6.04
C HIS A 28 -14.10 -4.64 7.53
N LYS A 29 -15.05 -4.96 8.42
CA LYS A 29 -14.84 -4.85 9.89
C LYS A 29 -14.15 -6.06 10.53
N LEU A 30 -14.29 -7.25 9.93
CA LEU A 30 -13.86 -8.52 10.55
C LEU A 30 -12.72 -9.22 9.80
N SER A 31 -12.73 -9.19 8.47
CA SER A 31 -11.77 -9.89 7.63
C SER A 31 -11.41 -9.04 6.43
N LEU A 32 -10.12 -8.98 6.12
CA LEU A 32 -9.61 -8.28 4.94
C LEU A 32 -9.77 -9.08 3.64
N ASN A 33 -10.29 -10.31 3.70
CA ASN A 33 -10.55 -11.12 2.51
C ASN A 33 -11.51 -10.41 1.54
N PRO A 34 -11.33 -10.57 0.22
CA PRO A 34 -12.23 -10.04 -0.80
C PRO A 34 -13.67 -10.50 -0.57
N LYS A 35 -14.62 -9.58 -0.75
CA LYS A 35 -16.07 -9.82 -0.74
C LYS A 35 -16.76 -9.20 -1.95
N ASP A 36 -16.08 -8.28 -2.64
CA ASP A 36 -16.51 -7.65 -3.89
C ASP A 36 -15.48 -7.96 -4.99
N PRO A 37 -15.89 -8.16 -6.26
CA PRO A 37 -14.96 -8.36 -7.38
C PRO A 37 -13.92 -7.24 -7.57
N GLU A 38 -14.21 -6.02 -7.09
CA GLU A 38 -13.28 -4.88 -7.14
C GLU A 38 -12.29 -4.86 -5.97
N ASP A 39 -12.45 -5.73 -4.96
CA ASP A 39 -11.50 -5.84 -3.86
C ASP A 39 -10.16 -6.42 -4.35
N THR A 40 -9.06 -5.79 -3.94
CA THR A 40 -7.71 -6.20 -4.31
C THR A 40 -6.92 -6.62 -3.08
N MET A 41 -6.58 -7.91 -3.01
CA MET A 41 -5.62 -8.41 -2.03
C MET A 41 -4.20 -8.04 -2.48
N ILE A 42 -3.61 -7.03 -1.85
CA ILE A 42 -2.28 -6.52 -2.20
C ILE A 42 -1.19 -7.47 -1.69
N ALA A 43 -1.30 -7.92 -0.44
CA ALA A 43 -0.33 -8.82 0.16
C ALA A 43 -1.02 -9.84 1.04
N ARG A 44 -0.59 -11.11 0.91
CA ARG A 44 -0.93 -12.20 1.82
C ARG A 44 0.29 -13.09 2.00
N LYS A 45 0.94 -12.97 3.15
CA LYS A 45 2.04 -13.83 3.59
C LYS A 45 1.63 -14.58 4.86
N ALA A 46 2.23 -15.73 5.10
CA ALA A 46 1.94 -16.53 6.28
C ALA A 46 2.55 -15.94 7.56
N PHE A 47 3.80 -15.47 7.49
CA PHE A 47 4.57 -15.10 8.69
C PHE A 47 5.41 -13.81 8.57
N THR A 48 5.57 -13.27 7.37
CA THR A 48 6.49 -12.14 7.13
C THR A 48 5.76 -10.88 6.73
N ALA A 49 6.37 -9.74 7.06
CA ALA A 49 5.95 -8.43 6.58
C ALA A 49 6.06 -8.35 5.04
N THR A 50 5.35 -7.38 4.47
CA THR A 50 5.48 -7.04 3.05
C THR A 50 5.84 -5.58 2.93
N ASP A 51 6.96 -5.33 2.25
CA ASP A 51 7.51 -4.01 2.07
C ASP A 51 7.40 -3.60 0.59
N PHE A 52 7.17 -2.32 0.35
CA PHE A 52 7.10 -1.72 -0.98
C PHE A 52 7.94 -0.45 -1.00
N SER A 53 8.67 -0.21 -2.08
CA SER A 53 9.19 1.14 -2.34
C SER A 53 8.02 2.08 -2.63
N GLY A 54 8.12 3.32 -2.17
CA GLY A 54 7.06 4.29 -2.38
C GLY A 54 7.46 5.72 -2.10
N PHE A 55 6.48 6.60 -2.24
CA PHE A 55 6.60 8.03 -2.04
C PHE A 55 5.52 8.51 -1.07
N ILE A 56 5.88 9.40 -0.16
CA ILE A 56 4.94 10.06 0.75
C ILE A 56 4.97 11.57 0.56
N CYS A 57 3.80 12.15 0.33
CA CYS A 57 3.60 13.59 0.42
C CYS A 57 3.23 13.95 1.86
N LYS A 58 4.19 14.43 2.65
CA LYS A 58 3.96 14.79 4.06
C LYS A 58 3.01 15.99 4.24
N GLU A 59 2.79 16.76 3.18
CA GLU A 59 1.91 17.93 3.16
C GLU A 59 0.43 17.55 3.04
N CYS A 60 0.13 16.50 2.27
CA CYS A 60 -1.25 16.04 2.04
C CYS A 60 -1.57 14.70 2.70
N GLY A 61 -0.56 13.96 3.15
CA GLY A 61 -0.69 12.59 3.65
C GLY A 61 -0.86 11.52 2.56
N LEU A 62 -0.74 11.88 1.27
CA LEU A 62 -0.86 10.92 0.17
C LEU A 62 0.38 10.02 0.09
N VAL A 63 0.15 8.71 0.01
CA VAL A 63 1.19 7.69 -0.22
C VAL A 63 0.95 7.03 -1.58
N ILE A 64 2.02 6.89 -2.38
CA ILE A 64 1.99 6.24 -3.69
C ILE A 64 3.03 5.14 -3.70
N PHE A 65 2.63 3.92 -4.07
CA PHE A 65 3.49 2.76 -4.18
C PHE A 65 2.95 1.80 -5.25
N ASP A 66 3.82 1.04 -5.89
CA ASP A 66 3.43 0.01 -6.86
C ASP A 66 3.26 -1.33 -6.15
N TYR A 67 2.00 -1.69 -5.92
CA TYR A 67 1.66 -2.91 -5.20
C TYR A 67 2.00 -4.21 -5.95
N LYS A 68 2.28 -4.15 -7.27
CA LYS A 68 2.69 -5.32 -8.06
C LYS A 68 4.19 -5.60 -7.97
N ASN A 69 4.97 -4.70 -7.39
CA ASN A 69 6.42 -4.82 -7.23
C ASN A 69 6.83 -4.78 -5.74
N PRO A 70 6.42 -5.79 -4.94
CA PRO A 70 6.87 -5.89 -3.55
C PRO A 70 8.36 -6.17 -3.46
N ILE A 71 8.99 -5.70 -2.38
CA ILE A 71 10.37 -6.04 -2.04
C ILE A 71 10.38 -7.48 -1.51
N VAL A 72 11.05 -8.36 -2.25
CA VAL A 72 11.08 -9.81 -1.98
C VAL A 72 12.33 -10.28 -1.25
N HIS A 73 13.38 -9.46 -1.19
CA HIS A 73 14.67 -9.77 -0.55
C HIS A 73 15.25 -8.53 0.14
N TRP A 74 15.92 -8.74 1.28
CA TRP A 74 16.74 -7.75 1.99
C TRP A 74 18.18 -7.87 1.52
#